data_AF-A0A8J5LV00-F1
#
_entry.id   AF-A0A8J5LV00-F1
#
_cell.length_a   1.000
_cell.length_b   1.000
_cell.length_c   1.000
_cell.angle_alpha   90.00
_cell.angle_beta   90.00
_cell.angle_gamma   90.00
#
_symmetry.space_group_name_H-M   'P 1'
#
loop_
_entity.id
_entity.type
_entity.pdbx_description
1 polymer ?
#
loop_
_entity_poly.entity_id
_entity_poly.type
_entity_poly.pdbx_seq_one_letter_code
_entity_poly.pdbx_strand_id
1 'polypeptide(L)'
;MRSAANVLLSLREDEAIARDAILQNQPAPDDDHDHAPDSDSPIFDAFVEQGGSEAFATLTNFTITEFYLLYGHVEEVLVGHWTCGRGKKSDTKPMDAFLMMLC
;
A
#
# COMPACT_ATOMS: atom_id res chain seq x y z
N MET A 1 26.60 -32.61 15.48
CA MET A 1 25.19 -32.13 15.61
C MET A 1 25.16 -30.68 15.18
N ARG A 2 24.40 -30.33 14.13
CA ARG A 2 24.19 -28.91 13.77
C ARG A 2 23.21 -28.30 14.77
N SER A 3 23.56 -27.17 15.39
CA SER A 3 22.71 -26.47 16.37
C SER A 3 21.45 -25.92 15.69
N ALA A 4 20.28 -26.01 16.33
CA ALA A 4 19.00 -25.56 15.80
C ALA A 4 19.01 -24.07 15.39
N ALA A 5 19.80 -23.24 16.09
CA ALA A 5 19.98 -21.83 15.76
C ALA A 5 20.62 -21.61 14.38
N ASN A 6 21.55 -22.48 13.97
CA ASN A 6 22.21 -22.37 12.67
C ASN A 6 21.27 -22.79 11.52
N VAL A 7 20.31 -23.67 11.79
CA VAL A 7 19.30 -24.08 10.80
C VAL A 7 18.33 -22.94 10.52
N LEU A 8 17.89 -22.22 11.56
CA LEU A 8 16.97 -21.08 11.40
C LEU A 8 17.61 -19.91 10.63
N LEU A 9 18.89 -19.63 10.86
CA LEU A 9 19.62 -18.60 10.11
C LEU A 9 19.74 -18.96 8.63
N SER A 10 20.10 -20.21 8.33
CA SER A 10 20.19 -20.70 6.95
C SER A 10 18.85 -20.61 6.22
N LEU A 11 17.74 -20.96 6.89
CA LEU A 11 16.41 -20.87 6.29
C LEU A 11 16.02 -19.41 5.98
N ARG A 12 16.39 -18.47 6.86
CA ARG A 12 16.12 -17.04 6.65
C ARG A 12 16.93 -16.47 5.48
N GLU A 13 18.17 -16.92 5.32
CA GLU A 13 19.04 -16.55 4.18
C GLU A 13 18.48 -17.12 2.87
N ASP A 14 18.08 -18.40 2.86
CA ASP A 14 17.47 -19.05 1.69
C ASP A 14 16.16 -18.34 1.27
N GLU A 15 15.32 -17.92 2.22
CA GLU A 15 14.13 -17.12 1.95
C GLU A 15 14.47 -15.74 1.36
N ALA A 16 15.50 -15.07 1.87
CA ALA A 16 15.91 -13.76 1.36
C ALA A 16 16.40 -13.87 -0.10
N ILE A 17 17.19 -14.90 -0.39
CA ILE A 17 17.69 -15.19 -1.74
C ILE A 17 16.53 -15.53 -2.69
N ALA A 18 15.58 -16.36 -2.24
CA ALA A 18 14.40 -16.71 -3.03
C ALA A 18 13.54 -15.48 -3.36
N ARG A 19 13.33 -14.58 -2.39
CA ARG A 19 12.61 -13.33 -2.61
C ARG A 19 13.32 -12.43 -3.62
N ASP A 20 14.64 -12.30 -3.52
CA ASP A 20 15.44 -11.47 -4.43
C ASP A 20 15.42 -12.03 -5.86
N ALA A 21 15.54 -13.35 -6.02
CA ALA A 21 15.47 -14.02 -7.32
C ALA A 21 14.10 -13.87 -8.01
N ILE A 22 13.01 -13.87 -7.24
CA ILE A 22 11.66 -13.62 -7.77
C ILE A 22 11.55 -12.17 -8.28
N LEU A 23 12.09 -11.21 -7.54
CA LEU A 23 12.08 -9.78 -7.92
C LEU A 23 12.95 -9.49 -9.15
N GLN A 24 14.06 -10.23 -9.32
CA GLN A 24 14.98 -10.04 -10.43
C GLN A 24 14.41 -10.55 -11.78
N ASN A 25 13.52 -11.55 -11.73
CA ASN A 25 13.00 -12.23 -12.92
C ASN A 25 11.63 -11.72 -13.39
N GLN A 26 11.07 -10.69 -12.76
CA GLN A 26 9.84 -10.08 -13.25
C GLN A 26 10.09 -9.31 -14.56
N PRO A 27 9.25 -9.47 -15.59
CA PRO A 27 9.28 -8.65 -16.79
C PRO A 27 9.18 -7.16 -16.45
N ALA A 28 9.84 -6.31 -17.25
CA ALA A 28 9.67 -4.87 -17.13
C ALA A 28 8.18 -4.50 -17.33
N PRO A 29 7.63 -3.58 -16.53
CA PRO A 29 6.26 -3.14 -16.70
C PRO A 29 6.07 -2.45 -18.06
N ASP A 30 4.92 -2.70 -18.69
CA ASP A 30 4.49 -1.94 -19.86
C ASP A 30 4.25 -0.47 -19.45
N ASP A 31 4.85 0.47 -20.19
CA ASP A 31 4.89 1.91 -19.93
C ASP A 31 3.55 2.63 -20.25
N ASP A 32 2.45 1.91 -20.45
CA ASP A 32 1.22 2.42 -21.09
C ASP A 32 0.20 3.05 -20.13
N HIS A 33 0.65 3.68 -19.05
CA HIS A 33 -0.23 4.34 -18.07
C HIS A 33 0.23 5.76 -17.72
N ASP A 34 0.24 6.63 -18.73
CA ASP A 34 0.38 8.09 -18.58
C ASP A 34 -0.95 8.81 -18.31
N HIS A 35 -2.03 8.08 -18.00
CA HIS A 35 -3.23 8.69 -17.43
C HIS A 35 -3.06 8.85 -15.93
N ALA A 36 -2.40 9.94 -15.52
CA ALA A 36 -2.55 10.44 -14.16
C ALA A 36 -4.06 10.68 -13.91
N PRO A 37 -4.68 10.03 -12.91
CA PRO A 37 -6.04 10.37 -12.52
C PRO A 37 -6.07 11.83 -12.03
N ASP A 38 -7.17 12.54 -12.31
CA ASP A 38 -7.35 13.96 -11.94
C ASP A 38 -7.35 14.19 -10.41
N SER A 39 -7.45 13.13 -9.61
CA SER A 39 -7.40 13.16 -8.14
C SER A 39 -6.30 12.25 -7.60
N ASP A 40 -5.64 12.74 -6.54
CA ASP A 40 -4.67 11.99 -5.76
C ASP A 40 -5.32 10.90 -4.90
N SER A 41 -6.65 10.83 -4.79
CA SER A 41 -7.41 9.87 -3.95
C SER A 41 -8.86 9.66 -4.42
N PRO A 42 -9.09 9.07 -5.61
CA PRO A 42 -10.43 8.95 -6.21
C PRO A 42 -11.44 8.13 -5.41
N ILE A 43 -11.01 7.12 -4.63
CA ILE A 43 -11.95 6.32 -3.82
C ILE A 43 -12.43 7.14 -2.63
N PHE A 44 -11.51 7.81 -1.95
CA PHE A 44 -11.85 8.71 -0.86
C PHE A 44 -12.80 9.82 -1.33
N ASP A 45 -12.46 10.50 -2.42
CA ASP A 45 -13.26 11.61 -2.94
C ASP A 45 -14.68 11.16 -3.31
N ALA A 46 -14.80 10.04 -4.04
CA ALA A 46 -16.10 9.48 -4.42
C ALA A 46 -16.95 9.13 -3.19
N PHE A 47 -16.32 8.60 -2.14
CA PHE A 47 -17.02 8.24 -0.91
C PHE A 47 -17.55 9.47 -0.18
N VAL A 48 -16.72 10.50 -0.06
CA VAL A 48 -17.11 11.78 0.57
C VAL A 48 -18.19 12.48 -0.26
N GLU A 49 -18.12 12.45 -1.59
CA GLU A 49 -19.13 13.04 -2.46
C GLU A 49 -20.48 12.31 -2.35
N GLN A 50 -20.48 10.98 -2.28
CA GLN A 50 -21.69 10.18 -2.32
C GLN A 50 -22.41 10.11 -0.96
N GLY A 51 -21.66 9.99 0.14
CA GLY A 51 -22.21 9.78 1.48
C GLY A 51 -21.98 10.94 2.46
N GLY A 52 -21.12 11.89 2.12
CA GLY A 52 -20.75 12.98 3.02
C GLY A 52 -19.96 12.54 4.25
N SER A 53 -19.75 13.49 5.14
CA SER A 53 -18.99 13.28 6.39
C SER A 53 -19.65 12.29 7.36
N GLU A 54 -20.97 12.20 7.38
CA GLU A 54 -21.72 11.30 8.27
C GLU A 54 -21.54 9.83 7.87
N ALA A 55 -21.67 9.51 6.57
CA ALA A 55 -21.41 8.17 6.09
C ALA A 55 -19.95 7.77 6.30
N PHE A 56 -19.01 8.72 6.12
CA PHE A 56 -17.58 8.49 6.35
C PHE A 56 -17.28 8.15 7.82
N ALA A 57 -17.86 8.92 8.74
CA ALA A 57 -17.73 8.65 10.18
C ALA A 57 -18.39 7.33 10.58
N THR A 58 -19.51 6.96 9.96
CA THR A 58 -20.17 5.68 10.20
C THR A 58 -19.31 4.50 9.71
N LEU A 59 -18.64 4.65 8.57
CA LEU A 59 -17.80 3.60 7.98
C LEU A 59 -16.50 3.41 8.78
N THR A 60 -15.83 4.50 9.12
CA THR A 60 -14.44 4.45 9.64
C THR A 60 -14.34 4.67 11.15
N ASN A 61 -15.40 5.16 11.80
CA ASN A 61 -15.41 5.72 13.16
C ASN A 61 -14.54 6.98 13.35
N PHE A 62 -14.10 7.62 12.26
CA PHE A 62 -13.33 8.86 12.29
C PHE A 62 -14.06 9.97 11.55
N THR A 63 -13.97 11.20 12.06
CA THR A 63 -14.23 12.37 11.22
C THR A 63 -13.22 12.45 10.09
N ILE A 64 -13.57 13.15 9.01
CA ILE A 64 -12.63 13.37 7.89
C ILE A 64 -11.31 13.99 8.39
N THR A 65 -11.37 14.93 9.33
CA THR A 65 -10.18 15.55 9.92
C THR A 65 -9.33 14.55 10.70
N GLU A 66 -9.93 13.71 11.54
CA GLU A 66 -9.20 12.68 12.29
C GLU A 66 -8.55 11.65 11.35
N PHE A 67 -9.26 11.28 10.28
CA PHE A 67 -8.71 10.40 9.26
C PHE A 67 -7.48 11.02 8.58
N TYR A 68 -7.52 12.29 8.19
CA TYR A 68 -6.34 12.98 7.64
C TYR A 68 -5.19 13.05 8.64
N LEU A 69 -5.47 13.29 9.91
CA LEU A 69 -4.45 13.28 10.96
C LEU A 69 -3.80 11.89 11.08
N LEU A 70 -4.58 10.82 11.07
CA LEU A 70 -4.06 9.45 11.10
C LEU A 70 -3.26 9.13 9.84
N TYR A 71 -3.78 9.46 8.67
CA TYR A 71 -3.09 9.27 7.39
C TYR A 71 -1.73 9.97 7.40
N GLY A 72 -1.64 11.22 7.87
CA GLY A 72 -0.38 11.95 7.95
C GLY A 72 0.69 11.28 8.84
N HIS A 73 0.32 10.42 9.79
CA HIS A 73 1.29 9.65 10.59
C HIS A 73 1.85 8.42 9.84
N VAL A 74 1.09 7.90 8.88
CA VAL A 74 1.44 6.67 8.15
C VAL A 74 1.81 6.93 6.69
N GLU A 75 1.56 8.14 6.18
CA GLU A 75 1.69 8.52 4.77
C GLU A 75 3.06 8.17 4.21
N GLU A 76 4.15 8.56 4.89
CA GLU A 76 5.51 8.29 4.39
C GLU A 76 5.76 6.79 4.21
N VAL A 77 5.35 5.99 5.20
CA VAL A 77 5.49 4.52 5.17
C VAL A 77 4.59 3.95 4.08
N LEU A 78 3.35 4.41 3.99
CA LEU A 78 2.39 3.91 3.02
C LEU A 78 2.83 4.23 1.60
N VAL A 79 3.20 5.48 1.31
CA VAL A 79 3.74 5.88 0.01
C VAL A 79 4.97 5.05 -0.32
N GLY A 80 5.95 4.96 0.60
CA GLY A 80 7.19 4.23 0.39
C GLY A 80 7.02 2.73 0.17
N HIS A 81 6.00 2.09 0.74
CA HIS A 81 5.78 0.64 0.57
C HIS A 81 4.73 0.31 -0.49
N TRP A 82 3.73 1.16 -0.69
CA TRP A 82 2.62 0.96 -1.62
C TRP A 82 2.97 1.37 -3.04
N THR A 83 3.81 2.40 -3.19
CA THR A 83 4.23 2.90 -4.52
C THR A 83 5.58 2.35 -4.97
N CYS A 84 6.40 1.80 -4.07
CA CYS A 84 7.64 1.13 -4.43
C CYS A 84 7.39 -0.35 -4.76
N GLY A 85 7.25 -0.65 -6.05
CA GLY A 85 7.28 -1.99 -6.60
C GLY A 85 8.11 -2.06 -7.88
N ARG A 86 8.66 -3.23 -8.20
CA ARG A 86 9.25 -3.50 -9.52
C ARG A 86 8.13 -4.00 -10.44
N GLY A 87 7.46 -3.08 -11.14
CA GLY A 87 6.32 -3.43 -11.98
C GLY A 87 5.35 -2.26 -12.18
N LYS A 88 4.12 -2.58 -12.60
CA LYS A 88 3.05 -1.60 -12.80
C LYS A 88 2.77 -0.90 -11.45
N LYS A 89 2.81 0.44 -11.44
CA LYS A 89 2.39 1.23 -10.28
C LYS A 89 0.94 0.90 -9.95
N SER A 90 0.61 0.75 -8.67
CA SER A 90 -0.76 0.49 -8.25
C SER A 90 -1.69 1.61 -8.74
N ASP A 91 -2.82 1.23 -9.34
CA ASP A 91 -3.87 2.18 -9.73
C ASP A 91 -4.57 2.76 -8.47
N THR A 92 -4.48 2.05 -7.34
CA THR A 92 -4.94 2.50 -6.03
C THR A 92 -3.91 3.43 -5.39
N LYS A 93 -4.32 4.65 -5.06
CA LYS A 93 -3.48 5.64 -4.40
C LYS A 93 -3.28 5.32 -2.92
N PRO A 94 -2.20 5.80 -2.27
CA PRO A 94 -1.91 5.46 -0.88
C PRO A 94 -3.03 5.82 0.10
N MET A 95 -3.67 6.98 -0.04
CA MET A 95 -4.80 7.36 0.81
C MET A 95 -6.02 6.46 0.61
N ASP A 96 -6.31 6.08 -0.64
CA ASP A 96 -7.37 5.11 -0.95
C ASP A 96 -7.05 3.74 -0.34
N ALA A 97 -5.79 3.30 -0.41
CA ALA A 97 -5.33 2.06 0.21
C ALA A 97 -5.46 2.11 1.74
N PHE A 98 -5.16 3.24 2.35
CA PHE A 98 -5.36 3.45 3.78
C PHE A 98 -6.84 3.37 4.16
N LEU A 99 -7.72 4.02 3.39
CA LEU A 99 -9.17 3.93 3.59
C LEU A 99 -9.66 2.47 3.50
N MET A 100 -9.25 1.75 2.45
CA MET A 100 -9.63 0.35 2.24
C MET A 100 -9.09 -0.59 3.34
N MET A 101 -8.00 -0.25 4.01
CA MET A 101 -7.48 -1.05 5.13
C MET A 101 -8.33 -0.89 6.41
N LEU A 102 -8.95 0.28 6.59
CA LEU A 102 -9.76 0.59 7.79
C LEU A 102 -11.19 0.04 7.70
N CYS A 103 -11.67 -0.30 6.51
CA CYS A 103 -13.03 -0.76 6.22
C CYS A 103 -13.09 -2.27 6.04
#